data_AF-A0A0F9D595-F1
#
_entry.id   AF-A0A0F9D595-F1
#
_cell.length_a   1.000
_cell.length_b   1.000
_cell.length_c   1.000
_cell.angle_alpha   90.00
_cell.angle_beta   90.00
_cell.angle_gamma   90.00
#
_symmetry.space_group_name_H-M   'P 1'
#
loop_
_entity.id
_entity.type
_entity.pdbx_description
1 polymer ?
#
loop_
_entity_poly.entity_id
_entity_poly.type
_entity_poly.pdbx_seq_one_letter_code
_entity_poly.pdbx_strand_id
1 'polypeptide(L)' 'MADTDRVVRALASVPRKSLLIIEMTRSLVLPDGQLDHNLAAEKAPEINLAVAEAQVYSRATARAITALKSIQARAL' A
#
# COMPACT_ATOMS: atom_id res chain seq x y z
N MET A 1 -6.84 -15.59 27.39
CA MET A 1 -6.17 -14.55 26.58
C MET A 1 -6.62 -14.75 25.15
N ALA A 2 -7.45 -13.83 24.68
CA ALA A 2 -8.43 -14.04 23.63
C ALA A 2 -7.81 -14.11 22.23
N ASP A 3 -8.47 -14.86 21.34
CA ASP A 3 -8.11 -15.07 19.93
C ASP A 3 -7.68 -13.78 19.20
N THR A 4 -8.28 -12.65 19.59
CA THR A 4 -7.94 -11.29 19.13
C THR A 4 -6.47 -10.91 19.34
N ASP A 5 -5.85 -11.23 20.48
CA ASP A 5 -4.44 -10.90 20.74
C ASP A 5 -3.49 -11.66 19.82
N ARG A 6 -3.88 -12.88 19.43
CA ARG A 6 -3.11 -13.72 18.53
C ARG A 6 -3.21 -13.18 17.10
N VAL A 7 -4.41 -12.75 16.68
CA VAL A 7 -4.65 -12.08 15.39
C VAL A 7 -3.86 -10.77 15.30
N VAL A 8 -3.91 -9.93 16.35
CA VAL A 8 -3.18 -8.66 16.38
C VAL A 8 -1.67 -8.88 16.30
N ARG A 9 -1.11 -9.83 17.05
CA ARG A 9 0.33 -10.16 16.97
C ARG A 9 0.75 -10.70 15.61
N ALA A 10 -0.06 -11.56 15.00
CA ALA A 10 0.20 -12.06 13.65
C ALA A 10 0.24 -10.91 12.64
N LEU A 11 -0.72 -9.98 12.70
CA LEU A 11 -0.77 -8.81 11.81
C LEU A 11 0.38 -7.83 12.05
N ALA A 12 0.79 -7.62 13.30
CA ALA A 12 1.94 -6.77 13.64
C ALA A 12 3.28 -7.33 13.09
N SER A 13 3.36 -8.64 12.86
CA SER A 13 4.54 -9.30 12.28
C SER A 13 4.62 -9.20 10.75
N VAL A 14 3.56 -8.71 10.08
CA VAL A 14 3.55 -8.59 8.63
C VAL A 14 4.52 -7.48 8.20
N PRO A 15 5.52 -7.78 7.37
CA PRO A 15 6.48 -6.78 6.92
C PRO A 15 5.79 -5.72 6.08
N ARG A 16 6.31 -4.49 6.15
CA ARG A 16 5.80 -3.39 5.33
C ARG A 16 6.00 -3.73 3.84
N LYS A 17 4.92 -3.65 3.06
CA LYS A 17 5.00 -3.75 1.60
C LYS A 17 5.55 -2.43 1.05
N SER A 18 6.67 -2.51 0.33
CA SER A 18 7.13 -1.43 -0.56
C SER A 18 6.40 -1.55 -1.89
N LEU A 19 5.58 -0.56 -2.21
CA LEU A 19 4.85 -0.51 -3.48
C LEU A 19 5.76 0.04 -4.57
N LEU A 20 5.72 -0.56 -5.76
CA LEU A 20 6.56 -0.17 -6.89
C LEU A 20 6.42 1.33 -7.25
N ILE A 21 5.21 1.87 -7.13
CA ILE A 21 4.94 3.29 -7.40
C ILE A 21 5.77 4.23 -6.51
N ILE A 22 6.06 3.85 -5.26
CA ILE A 22 6.87 4.63 -4.32
C ILE A 22 8.33 4.64 -4.77
N GLU A 23 8.83 3.50 -5.22
CA GLU A 23 10.19 3.37 -5.74
C GLU A 23 10.35 4.17 -7.05
N MET A 24 9.38 4.06 -7.96
CA MET A 24 9.38 4.77 -9.24
C MET A 24 9.35 6.30 -9.08
N THR A 25 8.69 6.80 -8.03
CA THR A 25 8.59 8.25 -7.78
C THR A 25 9.98 8.89 -7.65
N ARG A 26 10.97 8.17 -7.07
CA ARG A 26 12.33 8.69 -6.92
C ARG A 26 13.05 8.95 -8.24
N SER A 27 12.73 8.16 -9.27
CA SER A 27 13.31 8.34 -10.61
C SER A 27 12.51 9.28 -11.50
N LEU A 28 11.22 9.48 -11.20
CA LEU A 28 10.31 10.26 -12.03
C LEU A 28 10.22 11.73 -11.59
N VAL A 29 10.68 12.06 -10.38
CA VAL A 29 10.66 13.42 -9.85
C VAL A 29 12.02 14.07 -10.06
N LEU A 30 12.02 15.21 -10.72
CA LEU A 30 13.18 16.07 -10.95
C LEU A 30 13.67 16.72 -9.64
N PRO A 31 14.91 17.22 -9.58
CA PRO A 31 15.46 17.84 -8.36
C PRO A 31 14.65 19.04 -7.82
N ASP A 32 13.87 19.70 -8.67
CA ASP A 32 12.98 20.81 -8.32
C ASP A 32 11.60 20.34 -7.79
N GLY A 33 11.39 19.03 -7.70
CA GLY A 33 10.14 18.43 -7.24
C GLY A 33 9.08 18.28 -8.34
N GLN A 34 9.36 18.68 -9.59
CA GLN A 34 8.45 18.47 -10.70
C GLN A 34 8.53 17.05 -11.26
N LEU A 35 7.48 16.62 -11.95
CA LEU A 35 7.47 15.34 -12.65
C LEU A 35 8.24 15.48 -13.97
N ASP A 36 9.17 14.56 -14.23
CA ASP A 36 9.75 14.40 -15.57
C ASP A 36 8.68 13.78 -16.49
N HIS A 37 7.96 14.64 -17.20
CA HIS A 37 6.88 14.24 -18.09
C HIS A 37 7.35 13.37 -19.27
N ASN A 38 8.59 13.55 -19.73
CA ASN A 38 9.13 12.77 -20.83
C ASN A 38 9.42 11.34 -20.36
N LEU A 39 10.14 11.21 -19.24
CA LEU A 39 10.42 9.91 -18.65
C LEU A 39 9.14 9.19 -18.20
N ALA A 40 8.16 9.94 -17.69
CA ALA A 40 6.86 9.39 -17.33
C ALA A 40 6.09 8.85 -18.56
N ALA A 41 6.16 9.54 -19.70
CA ALA A 41 5.56 9.06 -20.95
C ALA A 41 6.24 7.79 -21.45
N GLU A 42 7.58 7.72 -21.38
CA GLU A 42 8.35 6.52 -21.74
C GLU A 42 8.02 5.32 -20.85
N LYS A 43 7.80 5.55 -19.55
CA LYS A 43 7.50 4.52 -18.55
C LYS A 43 6.01 4.32 -18.29
N ALA A 44 5.13 4.81 -19.18
CA ALA A 44 3.69 4.76 -18.97
C ALA A 44 3.15 3.34 -18.67
N PRO A 45 3.61 2.26 -19.35
CA PRO A 45 3.17 0.90 -19.04
C PRO A 45 3.52 0.47 -17.61
N GLU A 46 4.75 0.73 -17.16
CA GLU A 46 5.23 0.38 -15.83
C GLU A 46 4.53 1.20 -14.75
N ILE A 47 4.29 2.49 -15.00
CA ILE A 47 3.53 3.36 -14.12
C ILE A 47 2.11 2.82 -13.95
N ASN A 48 1.44 2.45 -15.06
CA ASN A 48 0.10 1.89 -15.02
C ASN A 48 0.04 0.58 -14.21
N LEU A 49 1.04 -0.30 -14.38
CA LEU A 49 1.15 -1.52 -13.59
C LEU A 49 1.35 -1.22 -12.10
N ALA A 50 2.23 -0.29 -11.77
CA ALA A 50 2.51 0.12 -10.39
C ALA A 50 1.27 0.76 -9.72
N VAL A 51 0.49 1.55 -10.48
CA VAL A 51 -0.79 2.10 -10.03
C VAL A 51 -1.80 0.98 -9.78
N ALA A 52 -1.91 0.01 -10.68
CA ALA A 52 -2.82 -1.12 -10.52
C ALA A 52 -2.48 -1.94 -9.27
N GLU A 53 -1.20 -2.24 -9.03
CA GLU A 53 -0.72 -2.91 -7.80
C GLU A 53 -1.13 -2.11 -6.55
N ALA A 54 -0.85 -0.81 -6.54
CA ALA A 54 -1.17 0.06 -5.42
C ALA A 54 -2.68 0.12 -5.12
N GLN A 55 -3.51 0.15 -6.15
CA GLN A 55 -4.97 0.13 -6.00
C GLN A 55 -5.48 -1.20 -5.43
N VAL A 56 -4.95 -2.33 -5.91
CA VAL A 56 -5.32 -3.66 -5.39
C VAL A 56 -4.91 -3.76 -3.92
N TYR A 57 -3.69 -3.37 -3.59
CA TYR A 57 -3.19 -3.37 -2.23
C TYR A 57 -4.06 -2.49 -1.33
N SER A 58 -4.32 -1.24 -1.73
CA SER A 58 -5.19 -0.30 -0.99
C SER A 58 -6.57 -0.88 -0.69
N ARG A 59 -7.23 -1.50 -1.67
CA ARG A 59 -8.54 -2.15 -1.48
C ARG A 59 -8.47 -3.31 -0.49
N ALA A 60 -7.44 -4.16 -0.60
CA ALA A 60 -7.26 -5.27 0.33
C ALA A 60 -7.01 -4.77 1.76
N THR A 61 -6.14 -3.77 1.92
CA THR A 61 -5.86 -3.14 3.22
C THR A 61 -7.10 -2.50 3.82
N ALA A 62 -7.90 -1.77 3.04
CA ALA A 62 -9.14 -1.15 3.52
C ALA A 62 -10.13 -2.20 4.05
N ARG A 63 -10.29 -3.33 3.33
CA ARG A 63 -11.14 -4.45 3.77
C ARG A 63 -10.63 -5.06 5.08
N ALA A 64 -9.32 -5.29 5.19
CA ALA A 64 -8.71 -5.83 6.41
C ALA A 64 -8.91 -4.89 7.61
N ILE A 65 -8.71 -3.58 7.44
CA ILE A 65 -8.94 -2.58 8.48
C ILE A 65 -10.41 -2.59 8.93
N THR A 66 -11.36 -2.61 7.99
CA THR A 66 -12.79 -2.67 8.32
C THR A 66 -13.14 -3.93 9.11
N ALA A 67 -12.62 -5.10 8.70
CA ALA A 67 -12.82 -6.35 9.43
C ALA A 67 -12.27 -6.25 10.86
N LEU A 68 -11.05 -5.74 11.03
CA LEU A 68 -10.42 -5.58 12.34
C LEU A 68 -11.18 -4.64 13.26
N LYS A 69 -11.63 -3.48 12.74
CA LYS A 69 -12.48 -2.55 13.51
C LYS A 69 -13.76 -3.23 14.01
N SER A 70 -14.37 -4.08 13.18
CA SER A 70 -15.58 -4.81 13.58
C SER A 70 -15.32 -5.88 14.65
N ILE A 71 -14.18 -6.57 14.60
CA ILE A 71 -13.78 -7.55 15.62
C ILE A 71 -13.50 -6.84 16.94
N GLN A 72 -12.74 -5.73 16.92
CA GLN A 72 -12.44 -4.95 18.13
C GLN A 72 -13.71 -4.41 18.78
N ALA A 73 -14.65 -3.88 18.00
CA ALA A 73 -15.91 -3.37 18.51
C ALA A 73 -16.81 -4.45 19.13
N ARG A 74 -16.65 -5.72 18.75
CA ARG A 74 -17.39 -6.87 19.32
C ARG A 74 -16.71 -7.50 20.53
N ALA A 75 -15.44 -7.17 20.77
CA ALA A 75 -14.65 -7.69 21.89
C ALA A 75 -14.70 -6.78 23.13
N LEU A 76 -15.26 -5.58 22.99
CA LEU A 76 -15.63 -4.63 24.06
C LEU A 76 -17.08 -4.87 24.49
#